data_AF-A0A1I4J5G7-F1
#
_entry.id   AF-A0A1I4J5G7-F1
#
_cell.length_a   1.000
_cell.length_b   1.000
_cell.length_c   1.000
_cell.angle_alpha   90.00
_cell.angle_beta   90.00
_cell.angle_gamma   90.00
#
_symmetry.space_group_name_H-M   'P 1'
#
loop_
_entity.id
_entity.type
_entity.pdbx_description
1 polymer ?
#
loop_
_entity_poly.entity_id
_entity_poly.type
_entity_poly.pdbx_seq_one_letter_code
_entity_poly.pdbx_strand_id
1 'polypeptide(L)'
;MIRPSPELLAVSRRWYDAIVTRHPSELQNFLSSGAHLRFVGSAEDEHWLGTAVRQAIGDHFHEVPELIRKEELAAEAFESNGAGWSFFAHRFWFENRPDQPVTFRTTLVFTLEDGSWKIIQRHASVPVSNALITGNEHKAIQALTEAAQQGFALGQREGLASVMFTDVVDSSTLANALGDRVWSARVAEHFNHLRGIIETHDGQFVKSLGDGTLSSFSSAKAALAAAVDIQRAMTEQASEPYLQLRIGIHTGDVVQSDDDFFGNVVNKAARITATAGSGEIRVSDITRAMVGGASGFAFSAPRSARLKGFDGDHVTHALEWSA
;
A
#
# COMPACT_ATOMS: atom_id res chain seq x y z
N MET A 1 -0.91 -16.86 36.03
CA MET A 1 -2.34 -16.66 36.40
C MET A 1 -2.78 -15.39 35.70
N ILE A 2 -3.90 -15.42 34.97
CA ILE A 2 -4.42 -14.26 34.25
C ILE A 2 -5.05 -13.29 35.27
N ARG A 3 -4.70 -12.01 35.20
CA ARG A 3 -5.29 -10.96 36.04
C ARG A 3 -5.61 -9.70 35.22
N PRO A 4 -6.63 -8.91 35.61
CA PRO A 4 -6.84 -7.59 35.04
C PRO A 4 -5.59 -6.70 35.20
N SER A 5 -5.28 -5.88 34.20
CA SER A 5 -4.11 -5.00 34.18
C SER A 5 -4.50 -3.55 33.93
N PRO A 6 -4.64 -2.73 35.00
CA PRO A 6 -4.88 -1.29 34.87
C PRO A 6 -3.75 -0.57 34.12
N GLU A 7 -2.52 -1.08 34.23
CA GLU A 7 -1.36 -0.54 33.53
C GLU A 7 -1.51 -0.70 32.02
N LEU A 8 -1.77 -1.91 31.52
CA LEU A 8 -1.97 -2.14 30.10
C LEU A 8 -3.18 -1.37 29.56
N LEU A 9 -4.24 -1.24 30.34
CA LEU A 9 -5.39 -0.41 29.97
C LEU A 9 -4.98 1.05 29.75
N ALA A 10 -4.11 1.60 30.61
CA ALA A 10 -3.57 2.95 30.46
C ALA A 10 -2.62 3.07 29.27
N VAL A 11 -1.74 2.09 29.03
CA VAL A 11 -0.85 2.05 27.85
C VAL A 11 -1.68 2.08 26.57
N SER A 12 -2.71 1.25 26.48
CA SER A 12 -3.56 1.15 25.30
C SER A 12 -4.38 2.41 25.03
N ARG A 13 -4.84 3.12 26.07
CA ARG A 13 -5.51 4.43 25.89
C ARG A 13 -4.55 5.48 25.34
N ARG A 14 -3.31 5.55 25.86
CA ARG A 14 -2.28 6.45 25.32
C ARG A 14 -1.93 6.15 23.87
N TRP A 15 -1.86 4.87 23.50
CA TRP A 15 -1.69 4.46 22.10
C TRP A 15 -2.79 5.04 21.21
N TYR A 16 -4.06 4.94 21.63
CA TYR A 16 -5.18 5.51 20.89
C TYR A 16 -5.16 7.03 20.84
N ASP A 17 -4.82 7.68 21.95
CA ASP A 17 -4.72 9.13 21.97
C ASP A 17 -3.63 9.61 21.01
N ALA A 18 -2.47 8.94 20.96
CA ALA A 18 -1.42 9.26 19.99
C ALA A 18 -1.85 9.09 18.52
N ILE A 19 -2.74 8.12 18.22
CA ILE A 19 -3.35 7.98 16.89
C ILE A 19 -4.22 9.21 16.59
N VAL A 20 -5.07 9.61 17.54
CA VAL A 20 -6.03 10.70 17.37
C VAL A 20 -5.34 12.06 17.28
N THR A 21 -4.33 12.32 18.11
CA THR A 21 -3.59 13.59 18.14
C THR A 21 -2.54 13.69 17.05
N ARG A 22 -2.40 12.68 16.18
CA ARG A 22 -1.48 12.63 15.04
C ARG A 22 -0.02 12.95 15.42
N HIS A 23 0.50 12.24 16.43
CA HIS A 23 1.93 12.24 16.76
C HIS A 23 2.61 10.96 16.24
N PRO A 24 2.90 10.86 14.94
CA PRO A 24 3.35 9.61 14.30
C PRO A 24 4.67 9.07 14.85
N SER A 25 5.58 9.94 15.29
CA SER A 25 6.84 9.56 15.92
C SER A 25 6.64 8.88 17.29
N GLU A 26 5.56 9.20 18.01
CA GLU A 26 5.27 8.60 19.32
C GLU A 26 4.70 7.19 19.18
N LEU A 27 3.95 6.90 18.11
CA LEU A 27 3.35 5.58 17.86
C LEU A 27 4.42 4.48 17.82
N GLN A 28 5.58 4.78 17.24
CA GLN A 28 6.69 3.83 17.15
C GLN A 28 7.18 3.37 18.53
N ASN A 29 7.04 4.21 19.56
CA ASN A 29 7.52 3.90 20.91
C ASN A 29 6.65 2.87 21.63
N PHE A 30 5.41 2.67 21.19
CA PHE A 30 4.52 1.64 21.73
C PHE A 30 4.76 0.27 21.09
N LEU A 31 5.37 0.21 19.92
CA LEU A 31 5.56 -1.03 19.16
C LEU A 31 6.90 -1.71 19.52
N SER A 32 6.90 -3.04 19.52
CA SER A 32 8.11 -3.86 19.65
C SER A 32 9.12 -3.58 18.53
N SER A 33 10.41 -3.72 18.82
CA SER A 33 11.48 -3.76 17.79
C SER A 33 11.71 -5.15 17.19
N GLY A 34 11.03 -6.18 17.71
CA GLY A 34 11.22 -7.56 17.28
C GLY A 34 10.59 -7.87 15.91
N ALA A 35 11.20 -8.80 15.17
CA ALA A 35 10.68 -9.30 13.89
C ALA A 35 9.30 -9.99 14.00
N HIS A 36 8.86 -10.31 15.22
CA HIS A 36 7.59 -10.93 15.51
C HIS A 36 6.42 -9.94 15.61
N LEU A 37 6.67 -8.62 15.50
CA LEU A 37 5.63 -7.60 15.45
C LEU A 37 4.67 -7.88 14.29
N ARG A 38 3.36 -7.89 14.59
CA ARG A 38 2.30 -8.09 13.60
C ARG A 38 1.29 -6.95 13.66
N PHE A 39 0.98 -6.39 12.51
CA PHE A 39 -0.12 -5.45 12.38
C PHE A 39 -1.16 -6.03 11.45
N VAL A 40 -2.37 -6.18 11.98
CA VAL A 40 -3.55 -6.63 11.26
C VAL A 40 -4.52 -5.47 11.20
N GLY A 41 -4.73 -4.98 9.98
CA GLY A 41 -5.71 -3.98 9.67
C GLY A 41 -7.11 -4.56 9.59
N SER A 42 -8.01 -3.82 8.95
CA SER A 42 -9.45 -4.17 8.92
C SER A 42 -9.95 -4.61 7.55
N ALA A 43 -9.17 -4.42 6.49
CA ALA A 43 -9.43 -5.03 5.19
C ALA A 43 -8.69 -6.36 5.05
N GLU A 44 -9.11 -7.14 4.07
CA GLU A 44 -8.39 -8.34 3.62
C GLU A 44 -6.97 -7.94 3.16
N ASP A 45 -5.99 -8.81 3.43
CA ASP A 45 -4.56 -8.58 3.13
C ASP A 45 -3.86 -7.41 3.83
N GLU A 46 -4.52 -6.72 4.78
CA GLU A 46 -3.87 -5.77 5.67
C GLU A 46 -3.08 -6.48 6.78
N HIS A 47 -2.04 -7.20 6.37
CA HIS A 47 -1.17 -7.96 7.24
C HIS A 47 0.27 -7.54 7.03
N TRP A 48 0.82 -6.83 8.01
CA TRP A 48 2.20 -6.35 7.97
C TRP A 48 3.01 -6.97 9.11
N LEU A 49 4.29 -7.23 8.83
CA LEU A 49 5.19 -7.95 9.73
C LEU A 49 6.50 -7.19 9.96
N GLY A 50 7.05 -7.34 11.16
CA GLY A 50 8.41 -6.92 11.50
C GLY A 50 8.61 -5.42 11.63
N THR A 51 9.87 -5.00 11.54
CA THR A 51 10.31 -3.62 11.84
C THR A 51 9.77 -2.58 10.87
N ALA A 52 9.41 -2.96 9.65
CA ALA A 52 8.82 -2.04 8.67
C ALA A 52 7.46 -1.51 9.14
N VAL A 53 6.67 -2.31 9.87
CA VAL A 53 5.42 -1.85 10.51
C VAL A 53 5.71 -0.64 11.38
N ARG A 54 6.76 -0.74 12.19
CA ARG A 54 7.12 0.30 13.16
C ARG A 54 7.51 1.60 12.47
N GLN A 55 8.13 1.54 11.30
CA GLN A 55 8.51 2.72 10.53
C GLN A 55 7.30 3.33 9.81
N ALA A 56 6.45 2.51 9.21
CA ALA A 56 5.32 2.95 8.38
C ALA A 56 4.06 3.36 9.15
N ILE A 57 3.93 2.97 10.43
CA ILE A 57 2.67 3.13 11.17
C ILE A 57 2.19 4.57 11.31
N GLY A 58 3.13 5.52 11.38
CA GLY A 58 2.81 6.94 11.47
C GLY A 58 2.12 7.44 10.21
N ASP A 59 2.67 7.09 9.05
CA ASP A 59 2.13 7.45 7.74
C ASP A 59 0.78 6.78 7.49
N HIS A 60 0.61 5.52 7.92
CA HIS A 60 -0.65 4.79 7.83
C HIS A 60 -1.81 5.54 8.52
N PHE A 61 -1.60 6.01 9.75
CA PHE A 61 -2.64 6.74 10.47
C PHE A 61 -2.80 8.19 10.01
N HIS A 62 -1.82 8.76 9.30
CA HIS A 62 -1.96 10.08 8.69
C HIS A 62 -2.98 10.09 7.54
N GLU A 63 -3.22 8.94 6.91
CA GLU A 63 -4.21 8.78 5.84
C GLU A 63 -5.65 8.63 6.36
N VAL A 64 -5.82 8.44 7.66
CA VAL A 64 -7.15 8.43 8.29
C VAL A 64 -7.66 9.86 8.37
N PRO A 65 -8.89 10.17 7.91
CA PRO A 65 -9.47 11.50 7.99
C PRO A 65 -9.47 12.07 9.41
N GLU A 66 -9.57 13.40 9.54
CA GLU A 66 -9.59 14.01 10.86
C GLU A 66 -10.78 13.51 11.69
N LEU A 67 -10.49 13.26 12.96
CA LEU A 67 -11.48 12.80 13.91
C LEU A 67 -12.11 14.00 14.61
N ILE A 68 -13.42 14.19 14.41
CA ILE A 68 -14.17 15.23 15.12
C ILE A 68 -14.47 14.80 16.56
N ARG A 69 -14.82 13.52 16.74
CA ARG A 69 -15.25 12.99 18.04
C ARG A 69 -14.91 11.52 18.19
N LYS A 70 -14.63 11.12 19.44
CA LYS A 70 -14.45 9.73 19.88
C LYS A 70 -15.34 9.43 21.07
N GLU A 71 -15.81 8.19 21.14
CA GLU A 71 -16.52 7.62 22.29
C GLU A 71 -15.94 6.23 22.59
N GLU A 72 -15.48 6.00 23.82
CA GLU A 72 -15.06 4.66 24.28
C GLU A 72 -16.32 3.89 24.71
N LEU A 73 -16.61 2.79 24.02
CA LEU A 73 -17.78 1.93 24.30
C LEU A 73 -17.43 0.81 25.28
N ALA A 74 -16.23 0.25 25.15
CA ALA A 74 -15.70 -0.79 26.03
C ALA A 74 -14.17 -0.80 26.00
N ALA A 75 -13.55 -1.11 27.13
CA ALA A 75 -12.11 -1.22 27.25
C ALA A 75 -11.74 -2.15 28.41
N GLU A 76 -10.98 -3.20 28.13
CA GLU A 76 -10.48 -4.14 29.13
C GLU A 76 -9.04 -4.54 28.81
N ALA A 77 -8.25 -4.86 29.85
CA ALA A 77 -6.89 -5.34 29.69
C ALA A 77 -6.52 -6.36 30.75
N PHE A 78 -5.69 -7.32 30.36
CA PHE A 78 -5.28 -8.46 31.17
C PHE A 78 -3.80 -8.77 30.94
N GLU A 79 -3.17 -9.39 31.93
CA GLU A 79 -1.77 -9.82 31.85
C GLU A 79 -1.55 -11.18 32.49
N SER A 80 -0.50 -11.86 32.04
CA SER A 80 0.02 -13.10 32.63
C SER A 80 1.48 -13.29 32.23
N ASN A 81 2.36 -13.42 33.23
CA ASN A 81 3.76 -13.84 33.06
C ASN A 81 4.54 -13.06 31.97
N GLY A 82 4.51 -11.72 32.01
CA GLY A 82 5.26 -10.88 31.07
C GLY A 82 4.62 -10.70 29.69
N ALA A 83 3.46 -11.33 29.45
CA ALA A 83 2.60 -11.07 28.30
C ALA A 83 1.30 -10.41 28.76
N GLY A 84 0.68 -9.66 27.85
CA GLY A 84 -0.60 -9.03 28.13
C GLY A 84 -1.43 -8.81 26.88
N TRP A 85 -2.70 -8.49 27.07
CA TRP A 85 -3.59 -8.14 25.97
C TRP A 85 -4.65 -7.17 26.45
N SER A 86 -5.20 -6.42 25.50
CA SER A 86 -6.31 -5.52 25.76
C SER A 86 -7.28 -5.53 24.60
N PHE A 87 -8.54 -5.27 24.90
CA PHE A 87 -9.64 -5.14 23.96
C PHE A 87 -10.29 -3.77 24.11
N PHE A 88 -10.61 -3.16 22.98
CA PHE A 88 -11.30 -1.88 22.88
C PHE A 88 -12.43 -1.96 21.88
N ALA A 89 -13.52 -1.26 22.19
CA ALA A 89 -14.52 -0.82 21.24
C ALA A 89 -14.65 0.69 21.32
N HIS A 90 -14.40 1.38 20.21
CA HIS A 90 -14.57 2.83 20.09
C HIS A 90 -15.57 3.15 18.99
N ARG A 91 -16.30 4.24 19.17
CA ARG A 91 -17.07 4.87 18.11
C ARG A 91 -16.40 6.18 17.71
N PHE A 92 -16.18 6.35 16.41
CA PHE A 92 -15.44 7.47 15.83
C PHE A 92 -16.32 8.25 14.85
N TRP A 93 -16.23 9.58 14.90
CA TRP A 93 -16.84 10.50 13.96
C TRP A 93 -15.74 11.21 13.19
N PHE A 94 -15.74 11.05 11.88
CA PHE A 94 -14.72 11.62 11.00
C PHE A 94 -15.27 12.85 10.28
N GLU A 95 -14.39 13.80 9.96
CA GLU A 95 -14.74 15.06 9.28
C GLU A 95 -15.46 14.85 7.95
N ASN A 96 -15.04 13.84 7.18
CA ASN A 96 -15.66 13.49 5.91
C ASN A 96 -17.02 12.79 6.03
N ARG A 97 -17.44 12.39 7.25
CA ARG A 97 -18.71 11.70 7.51
C ARG A 97 -19.25 11.99 8.93
N PRO A 98 -19.57 13.25 9.24
CA PRO A 98 -19.88 13.68 10.61
C PRO A 98 -21.17 13.07 11.18
N ASP A 99 -22.08 12.59 10.32
CA ASP A 99 -23.36 11.99 10.76
C ASP A 99 -23.36 10.46 10.73
N GLN A 100 -22.26 9.83 10.29
CA GLN A 100 -22.17 8.39 10.12
C GLN A 100 -20.96 7.83 10.87
N PRO A 101 -21.05 7.70 12.21
CA PRO A 101 -19.95 7.21 13.01
C PRO A 101 -19.67 5.74 12.74
N VAL A 102 -18.40 5.36 12.92
CA VAL A 102 -17.93 4.00 12.68
C VAL A 102 -17.43 3.39 13.98
N THR A 103 -17.86 2.15 14.26
CA THR A 103 -17.40 1.41 15.43
C THR A 103 -16.18 0.57 15.07
N PHE A 104 -15.09 0.78 15.80
CA PHE A 104 -13.86 0.03 15.68
C PHE A 104 -13.74 -0.89 16.88
N ARG A 105 -13.44 -2.17 16.63
CA ARG A 105 -12.97 -3.09 17.65
C ARG A 105 -11.49 -3.30 17.48
N THR A 106 -10.73 -3.33 18.55
CA THR A 106 -9.29 -3.54 18.45
C THR A 106 -8.79 -4.38 19.59
N THR A 107 -7.90 -5.30 19.25
CA THR A 107 -7.15 -6.12 20.19
C THR A 107 -5.69 -5.76 20.08
N LEU A 108 -5.06 -5.47 21.21
CA LEU A 108 -3.61 -5.30 21.31
C LEU A 108 -3.05 -6.44 22.15
N VAL A 109 -1.95 -7.03 21.71
CA VAL A 109 -1.17 -8.00 22.47
C VAL A 109 0.19 -7.39 22.77
N PHE A 110 0.66 -7.59 23.99
CA PHE A 110 1.86 -6.97 24.54
C PHE A 110 2.85 -8.02 25.05
N THR A 111 4.11 -7.63 25.03
CA THR A 111 5.19 -8.25 25.80
C THR A 111 5.95 -7.19 26.57
N LEU A 112 6.61 -7.57 27.65
CA LEU A 112 7.57 -6.71 28.35
C LEU A 112 8.91 -6.75 27.61
N GLU A 113 9.39 -5.61 27.12
CA GLU A 113 10.73 -5.42 26.55
C GLU A 113 11.45 -4.34 27.36
N ASP A 114 12.59 -4.70 27.97
CA ASP A 114 13.40 -3.77 28.77
C ASP A 114 12.61 -2.99 29.83
N GLY A 115 11.67 -3.66 30.50
CA GLY A 115 10.84 -3.05 31.54
C GLY A 115 9.65 -2.24 31.02
N SER A 116 9.42 -2.19 29.71
CA SER A 116 8.32 -1.45 29.09
C SER A 116 7.37 -2.37 28.32
N TRP A 117 6.07 -2.16 28.45
CA TRP A 117 5.07 -2.85 27.64
C TRP A 117 5.15 -2.41 26.19
N LYS A 118 5.37 -3.37 25.29
CA LYS A 118 5.42 -3.17 23.84
C LYS A 118 4.32 -3.97 23.16
N ILE A 119 3.61 -3.33 22.24
CA ILE A 119 2.64 -3.98 21.38
C ILE A 119 3.43 -4.88 20.40
N ILE A 120 3.10 -6.16 20.42
CA ILE A 120 3.64 -7.18 19.50
C ILE A 120 2.60 -7.60 18.47
N GLN A 121 1.32 -7.36 18.76
CA GLN A 121 0.26 -7.57 17.79
C GLN A 121 -0.84 -6.51 17.96
N ARG A 122 -1.27 -5.93 16.86
CA ARG A 122 -2.50 -5.13 16.78
C ARG A 122 -3.42 -5.76 15.77
N HIS A 123 -4.69 -5.93 16.13
CA HIS A 123 -5.74 -6.32 15.20
C HIS A 123 -6.92 -5.36 15.35
N ALA A 124 -7.42 -4.77 14.26
CA ALA A 124 -8.72 -4.10 14.30
C ALA A 124 -9.72 -4.66 13.33
N SER A 125 -10.97 -4.69 13.78
CA SER A 125 -12.13 -5.07 13.00
C SER A 125 -13.07 -3.87 12.93
N VAL A 126 -13.50 -3.56 11.70
CA VAL A 126 -14.39 -2.45 11.41
C VAL A 126 -15.52 -2.99 10.52
N PRO A 127 -16.79 -2.64 10.76
CA PRO A 127 -17.93 -3.21 10.03
C PRO A 127 -18.19 -2.54 8.66
N VAL A 128 -17.33 -1.60 8.25
CA VAL A 128 -17.41 -0.89 6.97
C VAL A 128 -16.03 -0.88 6.32
N SER A 129 -15.99 -0.84 4.99
CA SER A 129 -14.73 -0.87 4.24
C SER A 129 -13.88 0.37 4.49
N ASN A 130 -12.56 0.22 4.36
CA ASN A 130 -11.64 1.35 4.54
C ASN A 130 -11.88 2.45 3.51
N ALA A 131 -12.23 2.12 2.25
CA ALA A 131 -12.59 3.11 1.24
C ALA A 131 -13.77 4.01 1.67
N LEU A 132 -14.78 3.45 2.35
CA LEU A 132 -15.89 4.23 2.89
C LEU A 132 -15.46 5.13 4.06
N ILE A 133 -14.40 4.79 4.78
CA ILE A 133 -13.89 5.56 5.91
C ILE A 133 -12.93 6.65 5.43
N THR A 134 -11.95 6.30 4.61
CA THR A 134 -10.84 7.18 4.17
C THR A 134 -11.17 7.96 2.90
N GLY A 135 -12.22 7.59 2.16
CA GLY A 135 -12.56 8.17 0.86
C GLY A 135 -11.60 7.79 -0.27
N ASN A 136 -10.60 6.93 0.00
CA ASN A 136 -9.59 6.50 -0.97
C ASN A 136 -9.41 4.98 -0.91
N GLU A 137 -9.34 4.35 -2.08
CA GLU A 137 -9.03 2.90 -2.25
C GLU A 137 -7.54 2.56 -2.10
N HIS A 138 -6.66 3.54 -1.86
CA HIS A 138 -5.21 3.47 -2.11
C HIS A 138 -4.38 2.66 -1.09
N LYS A 139 -4.78 1.43 -0.74
CA LYS A 139 -3.96 0.54 0.09
C LYS A 139 -3.01 -0.34 -0.71
N ALA A 140 -3.41 -0.74 -1.90
CA ALA A 140 -2.61 -1.58 -2.79
C ALA A 140 -1.25 -0.95 -3.10
N ILE A 141 -1.25 0.29 -3.57
CA ILE A 141 -0.04 1.05 -3.97
C ILE A 141 0.88 1.33 -2.77
N GLN A 142 0.32 1.54 -1.58
CA GLN A 142 1.12 1.74 -0.37
C GLN A 142 1.73 0.43 0.14
N ALA A 143 0.94 -0.65 0.22
CA ALA A 143 1.45 -1.98 0.54
C ALA A 143 2.48 -2.45 -0.49
N LEU A 144 2.27 -2.11 -1.77
CA LEU A 144 3.18 -2.34 -2.89
C LEU A 144 4.55 -1.69 -2.60
N THR A 145 4.52 -0.44 -2.11
CA THR A 145 5.71 0.36 -1.77
C THR A 145 6.45 -0.20 -0.56
N GLU A 146 5.73 -0.50 0.53
CA GLU A 146 6.30 -1.03 1.78
C GLU A 146 6.91 -2.42 1.58
N ALA A 147 6.21 -3.30 0.87
CA ALA A 147 6.74 -4.62 0.58
C ALA A 147 7.94 -4.54 -0.35
N ALA A 148 7.97 -3.62 -1.33
CA ALA A 148 9.12 -3.41 -2.19
C ALA A 148 10.38 -2.93 -1.45
N GLN A 149 10.26 -2.31 -0.27
CA GLN A 149 11.44 -1.99 0.53
C GLN A 149 12.05 -3.23 1.21
N GLN A 150 11.28 -4.31 1.36
CA GLN A 150 11.74 -5.56 1.97
C GLN A 150 12.20 -6.57 0.90
N GLY A 151 13.48 -6.94 0.94
CA GLY A 151 14.00 -8.10 0.21
C GLY A 151 14.10 -7.93 -1.31
N PHE A 152 14.37 -6.72 -1.78
CA PHE A 152 14.56 -6.49 -3.22
C PHE A 152 15.89 -7.09 -3.71
N ALA A 153 15.81 -8.08 -4.58
CA ALA A 153 16.92 -8.59 -5.36
C ALA A 153 16.57 -8.43 -6.85
N LEU A 154 16.78 -7.24 -7.40
CA LEU A 154 16.91 -7.13 -8.85
C LEU A 154 18.19 -7.84 -9.30
N GLY A 155 18.16 -8.42 -10.50
CA GLY A 155 19.40 -8.83 -11.17
C GLY A 155 20.33 -7.64 -11.47
N GLN A 156 19.79 -6.42 -11.48
CA GLN A 156 20.50 -5.17 -11.73
C GLN A 156 20.79 -4.45 -10.42
N ARG A 157 22.08 -4.43 -10.03
CA ARG A 157 22.55 -3.84 -8.75
C ARG A 157 22.92 -2.35 -8.87
N GLU A 158 23.16 -1.87 -10.10
CA GLU A 158 23.57 -0.50 -10.41
C GLU A 158 23.02 -0.05 -11.79
N GLY A 159 22.87 1.26 -12.01
CA GLY A 159 22.46 1.86 -13.29
C GLY A 159 21.02 2.39 -13.30
N LEU A 160 20.43 2.61 -14.47
CA LEU A 160 19.04 3.05 -14.61
C LEU A 160 18.09 1.84 -14.70
N ALA A 161 16.93 1.93 -14.05
CA ALA A 161 15.84 0.99 -14.26
C ALA A 161 14.51 1.72 -14.42
N SER A 162 13.60 1.11 -15.18
CA SER A 162 12.22 1.52 -15.31
C SER A 162 11.34 0.59 -14.48
N VAL A 163 10.73 1.15 -13.46
CA VAL A 163 9.84 0.45 -12.54
C VAL A 163 8.41 0.69 -12.98
N MET A 164 7.66 -0.40 -13.13
CA MET A 164 6.24 -0.40 -13.48
C MET A 164 5.42 -1.01 -12.35
N PHE A 165 4.39 -0.28 -11.96
CA PHE A 165 3.32 -0.79 -11.10
C PHE A 165 2.03 -0.90 -11.89
N THR A 166 1.29 -1.96 -11.61
CA THR A 166 -0.10 -2.13 -12.06
C THR A 166 -0.99 -2.23 -10.85
N ASP A 167 -2.24 -1.80 -10.99
CA ASP A 167 -3.23 -1.84 -9.93
C ASP A 167 -4.63 -2.07 -10.52
N VAL A 168 -5.40 -3.00 -9.94
CA VAL A 168 -6.76 -3.29 -10.40
C VAL A 168 -7.72 -2.22 -9.90
N VAL A 169 -8.47 -1.65 -10.83
CA VAL A 169 -9.47 -0.61 -10.55
C VAL A 169 -10.69 -1.23 -9.88
N ASP A 170 -11.22 -0.56 -8.85
CA ASP A 170 -12.39 -0.99 -8.07
C ASP A 170 -12.26 -2.41 -7.50
N SER A 171 -11.04 -2.88 -7.25
CA SER A 171 -10.71 -4.23 -6.80
C SER A 171 -11.48 -4.66 -5.56
N SER A 172 -11.67 -3.74 -4.61
CA SER A 172 -12.43 -3.97 -3.38
C SER A 172 -13.91 -4.21 -3.65
N THR A 173 -14.49 -3.51 -4.62
CA THR A 173 -15.89 -3.69 -5.02
C THR A 173 -16.06 -5.05 -5.70
N LEU A 174 -15.12 -5.42 -6.57
CA LEU A 174 -15.10 -6.71 -7.26
C LEU A 174 -14.89 -7.87 -6.28
N ALA A 175 -13.96 -7.76 -5.34
CA ALA A 175 -13.71 -8.75 -4.30
C ALA A 175 -14.95 -9.02 -3.46
N ASN A 176 -15.63 -7.96 -2.98
CA ASN A 176 -16.87 -8.09 -2.21
C ASN A 176 -18.01 -8.75 -3.00
N ALA A 177 -18.10 -8.50 -4.31
CA ALA A 177 -19.15 -9.07 -5.16
C ALA A 177 -18.93 -10.56 -5.48
N LEU A 178 -17.67 -10.99 -5.60
CA LEU A 178 -17.29 -12.34 -6.05
C LEU A 178 -16.97 -13.30 -4.89
N GLY A 179 -16.63 -12.76 -3.72
CA GLY A 179 -16.11 -13.50 -2.58
C GLY A 179 -14.64 -13.88 -2.75
N ASP A 180 -13.92 -13.87 -1.62
CA ASP A 180 -12.46 -13.93 -1.49
C ASP A 180 -11.83 -15.04 -2.35
N ARG A 181 -12.36 -16.26 -2.29
CA ARG A 181 -11.79 -17.42 -2.99
C ARG A 181 -11.84 -17.28 -4.52
N VAL A 182 -12.94 -16.74 -5.06
CA VAL A 182 -13.10 -16.57 -6.51
C VAL A 182 -12.23 -15.39 -6.96
N TRP A 183 -12.22 -14.32 -6.18
CA TRP A 183 -11.35 -13.17 -6.40
C TRP A 183 -9.86 -13.56 -6.44
N SER A 184 -9.34 -14.26 -5.42
CA SER A 184 -7.92 -14.65 -5.38
C SER A 184 -7.51 -15.54 -6.56
N ALA A 185 -8.38 -16.47 -6.98
CA ALA A 185 -8.11 -17.33 -8.13
C ALA A 185 -8.03 -16.53 -9.44
N ARG A 186 -8.93 -15.56 -9.62
CA ARG A 186 -8.95 -14.68 -10.79
C ARG A 186 -7.76 -13.72 -10.82
N VAL A 187 -7.42 -13.12 -9.69
CA VAL A 187 -6.23 -12.26 -9.55
C VAL A 187 -4.96 -13.05 -9.85
N ALA A 188 -4.84 -14.29 -9.36
CA ALA A 188 -3.69 -15.15 -9.65
C ALA A 188 -3.57 -15.51 -11.14
N GLU A 189 -4.68 -15.89 -11.79
CA GLU A 189 -4.72 -16.15 -13.24
C GLU A 189 -4.30 -14.91 -14.03
N HIS A 190 -4.86 -13.75 -13.68
CA HIS A 190 -4.54 -12.47 -14.28
C HIS A 190 -3.05 -12.12 -14.11
N PHE A 191 -2.49 -12.22 -12.91
CA PHE A 191 -1.06 -11.93 -12.69
C PHE A 191 -0.11 -12.89 -13.40
N ASN A 192 -0.49 -14.16 -13.58
CA ASN A 192 0.28 -15.08 -14.40
C ASN A 192 0.31 -14.63 -15.87
N HIS A 193 -0.80 -14.08 -16.38
CA HIS A 193 -0.85 -13.52 -17.71
C HIS A 193 0.04 -12.27 -17.85
N LEU A 194 -0.05 -11.34 -16.87
CA LEU A 194 0.80 -10.14 -16.82
C LEU A 194 2.29 -10.52 -16.78
N ARG A 195 2.67 -11.52 -15.97
CA ARG A 195 4.04 -12.01 -15.91
C ARG A 195 4.56 -12.43 -17.28
N GLY A 196 3.76 -13.19 -18.04
CA GLY A 196 4.16 -13.62 -19.39
C GLY A 196 4.41 -12.45 -20.34
N ILE A 197 3.58 -11.40 -20.29
CA ILE A 197 3.78 -10.18 -21.09
C ILE A 197 5.06 -9.45 -20.65
N ILE A 198 5.24 -9.26 -19.34
CA ILE A 198 6.41 -8.60 -18.76
C ILE A 198 7.70 -9.29 -19.21
N GLU A 199 7.76 -10.62 -19.09
CA GLU A 199 8.92 -11.42 -19.46
C GLU A 199 9.19 -11.41 -20.98
N THR A 200 8.15 -11.34 -21.81
CA THR A 200 8.28 -11.23 -23.28
C THR A 200 8.95 -9.92 -23.71
N HIS A 201 8.84 -8.88 -22.89
CA HIS A 201 9.49 -7.58 -23.10
C HIS A 201 10.79 -7.43 -22.29
N ASP A 202 11.47 -8.53 -21.98
CA ASP A 202 12.72 -8.56 -21.19
C ASP A 202 12.58 -7.89 -19.80
N GLY A 203 11.36 -7.83 -19.28
CA GLY A 203 11.05 -7.35 -17.94
C GLY A 203 11.20 -8.44 -16.90
N GLN A 204 11.53 -8.04 -15.68
CA GLN A 204 11.49 -8.90 -14.51
C GLN A 204 10.19 -8.64 -13.75
N PHE A 205 9.32 -9.65 -13.68
CA PHE A 205 8.24 -9.66 -12.70
C PHE A 205 8.85 -9.82 -11.31
N VAL A 206 8.72 -8.80 -10.46
CA VAL A 206 9.31 -8.83 -9.13
C VAL A 206 8.39 -9.57 -8.17
N LYS A 207 7.14 -9.10 -8.05
CA LYS A 207 6.12 -9.72 -7.19
C LYS A 207 4.72 -9.13 -7.43
N SER A 208 3.72 -9.90 -7.04
CA SER A 208 2.33 -9.46 -6.83
C SER A 208 2.16 -8.95 -5.41
N LEU A 209 1.37 -7.89 -5.21
CA LEU A 209 1.07 -7.35 -3.87
C LEU A 209 -0.43 -7.00 -3.83
N GLY A 210 -1.22 -7.92 -3.29
CA GLY A 210 -2.69 -7.84 -3.30
C GLY A 210 -3.26 -7.95 -4.71
N ASP A 211 -3.86 -6.87 -5.15
CA ASP A 211 -4.51 -6.61 -6.44
C ASP A 211 -3.63 -5.79 -7.41
N GLY A 212 -2.38 -5.53 -7.04
CA GLY A 212 -1.38 -4.90 -7.90
C GLY A 212 -0.13 -5.74 -8.16
N THR A 213 0.70 -5.30 -9.11
CA THR A 213 1.98 -5.94 -9.41
C THR A 213 3.13 -4.93 -9.47
N LEU A 214 4.33 -5.43 -9.22
CA LEU A 214 5.59 -4.70 -9.37
C LEU A 214 6.48 -5.44 -10.36
N SER A 215 6.97 -4.69 -11.34
CA SER A 215 7.93 -5.17 -12.33
C SER A 215 8.99 -4.12 -12.63
N SER A 216 10.11 -4.58 -13.17
CA SER A 216 11.24 -3.73 -13.52
C SER A 216 11.79 -4.09 -14.88
N PHE A 217 12.27 -3.09 -15.60
CA PHE A 217 12.87 -3.22 -16.92
C PHE A 217 14.17 -2.43 -16.94
N SER A 218 15.18 -2.95 -17.62
CA SER A 218 16.42 -2.20 -17.91
C SER A 218 16.21 -1.10 -18.96
N SER A 219 15.08 -1.13 -19.67
CA SER A 219 14.75 -0.21 -20.76
C SER A 219 13.37 0.43 -20.55
N ALA A 220 13.31 1.77 -20.62
CA ALA A 220 12.04 2.50 -20.58
C ALA A 220 11.14 2.11 -21.77
N LYS A 221 11.75 1.91 -22.95
CA LYS A 221 11.02 1.49 -24.16
C LYS A 221 10.32 0.14 -23.96
N ALA A 222 11.00 -0.80 -23.32
CA ALA A 222 10.47 -2.12 -23.03
C ALA A 222 9.32 -2.06 -22.03
N ALA A 223 9.48 -1.29 -20.94
CA ALA A 223 8.40 -1.07 -19.97
C ALA A 223 7.14 -0.49 -20.61
N LEU A 224 7.31 0.48 -21.52
CA LEU A 224 6.19 1.12 -22.22
C LEU A 224 5.49 0.16 -23.18
N ALA A 225 6.25 -0.64 -23.93
CA ALA A 225 5.69 -1.65 -24.82
C ALA A 225 4.92 -2.72 -24.03
N ALA A 226 5.48 -3.22 -22.93
CA ALA A 226 4.82 -4.15 -22.03
C ALA A 226 3.52 -3.57 -21.46
N ALA A 227 3.52 -2.31 -21.04
CA ALA A 227 2.32 -1.66 -20.51
C ALA A 227 1.19 -1.55 -21.54
N VAL A 228 1.52 -1.25 -22.80
CA VAL A 228 0.55 -1.22 -23.91
C VAL A 228 -0.04 -2.61 -24.14
N ASP A 229 0.79 -3.64 -24.20
CA ASP A 229 0.33 -5.01 -24.43
C ASP A 229 -0.48 -5.55 -23.24
N ILE A 230 -0.15 -5.17 -22.01
CA ILE A 230 -0.98 -5.45 -20.83
C ILE A 230 -2.37 -4.84 -21.01
N GLN A 231 -2.46 -3.55 -21.35
CA GLN A 231 -3.76 -2.89 -21.50
C GLN A 231 -4.61 -3.48 -22.65
N ARG A 232 -3.98 -3.87 -23.76
CA ARG A 232 -4.65 -4.58 -24.85
C ARG A 232 -5.18 -5.94 -24.40
N ALA A 233 -4.32 -6.73 -23.76
CA ALA A 233 -4.71 -8.03 -23.23
C ALA A 233 -5.89 -7.93 -22.23
N MET A 234 -5.95 -6.84 -21.45
CA MET A 234 -7.08 -6.59 -20.55
C MET A 234 -8.37 -6.21 -21.29
N THR A 235 -8.26 -5.56 -22.44
CA THR A 235 -9.43 -5.24 -23.28
C THR A 235 -9.95 -6.47 -24.02
N GLU A 236 -9.08 -7.41 -24.38
CA GLU A 236 -9.40 -8.65 -25.09
C GLU A 236 -9.90 -9.79 -24.17
N GLN A 237 -9.97 -9.57 -22.85
CA GLN A 237 -10.45 -10.60 -21.92
C GLN A 237 -11.85 -11.08 -22.31
N ALA A 238 -12.02 -12.40 -22.45
CA ALA A 238 -13.28 -13.00 -22.88
C ALA A 238 -14.20 -13.43 -21.72
N SER A 239 -13.75 -13.32 -20.46
CA SER A 239 -14.48 -13.85 -19.30
C SER A 239 -14.62 -12.83 -18.18
N GLU A 240 -15.83 -12.74 -17.61
CA GLU A 240 -16.10 -11.91 -16.45
C GLU A 240 -15.46 -12.44 -15.14
N PRO A 241 -15.14 -11.54 -14.18
CA PRO A 241 -15.21 -10.07 -14.30
C PRO A 241 -14.10 -9.50 -15.19
N TYR A 242 -14.40 -8.41 -15.90
CA TYR A 242 -13.39 -7.64 -16.62
C TYR A 242 -12.54 -6.88 -15.60
N LEU A 243 -11.23 -7.16 -15.56
CA LEU A 243 -10.31 -6.45 -14.67
C LEU A 243 -9.71 -5.28 -15.43
N GLN A 244 -10.07 -4.07 -15.03
CA GLN A 244 -9.43 -2.87 -15.55
C GLN A 244 -8.18 -2.56 -14.72
N LEU A 245 -7.12 -2.16 -15.40
CA LEU A 245 -5.87 -1.78 -14.76
C LEU A 245 -5.59 -0.31 -14.95
N ARG A 246 -4.99 0.28 -13.92
CA ARG A 246 -4.19 1.50 -14.06
C ARG A 246 -2.72 1.14 -13.96
N ILE A 247 -1.88 1.79 -14.77
CA ILE A 247 -0.44 1.50 -14.85
C ILE A 247 0.33 2.77 -14.62
N GLY A 248 1.40 2.71 -13.81
CA GLY A 248 2.34 3.80 -13.64
C GLY A 248 3.79 3.36 -13.83
N ILE A 249 4.57 4.18 -14.52
CA ILE A 249 5.97 3.88 -14.85
C ILE A 249 6.87 5.06 -14.47
N HIS A 250 7.96 4.76 -13.79
CA HIS A 250 9.05 5.71 -13.53
C HIS A 250 10.41 5.09 -13.84
N THR A 251 11.29 5.91 -14.41
CA THR A 251 12.68 5.55 -14.70
C THR A 251 13.60 6.40 -13.83
N GLY A 252 14.53 5.76 -13.14
CA GLY A 252 15.49 6.42 -12.28
C GLY A 252 16.68 5.54 -11.93
N ASP A 253 17.65 6.10 -11.24
CA ASP A 253 18.86 5.41 -10.83
C ASP A 253 18.56 4.38 -9.74
N VAL A 254 18.99 3.15 -9.99
CA VAL A 254 18.96 2.03 -9.07
C VAL A 254 20.40 1.71 -8.68
N VAL A 255 20.85 2.27 -7.57
CA VAL A 255 22.10 1.85 -6.93
C VAL A 255 21.74 1.10 -5.67
N GLN A 256 22.19 -0.16 -5.57
CA GLN A 256 22.10 -0.93 -4.33
C GLN A 256 23.13 -0.35 -3.35
N SER A 257 22.72 0.70 -2.63
CA SER A 257 23.40 1.23 -1.45
C SER A 257 22.69 0.71 -0.20
N ASP A 258 23.41 0.65 0.92
CA ASP A 258 22.84 0.36 2.24
C ASP A 258 21.73 1.38 2.64
N ASP A 259 21.62 2.54 1.95
CA ASP A 259 20.64 3.61 2.25
C ASP A 259 19.84 4.11 1.02
N ASP A 260 18.66 3.54 0.76
CA ASP A 260 17.48 4.25 0.18
C ASP A 260 17.33 4.58 -1.33
N PHE A 261 18.36 4.61 -2.18
CA PHE A 261 18.15 5.05 -3.59
C PHE A 261 17.19 4.18 -4.39
N PHE A 262 17.21 2.87 -4.15
CA PHE A 262 16.29 1.94 -4.77
C PHE A 262 14.83 2.16 -4.34
N GLY A 263 14.62 2.50 -3.06
CA GLY A 263 13.30 2.82 -2.51
C GLY A 263 12.68 4.03 -3.21
N ASN A 264 13.46 5.06 -3.53
CA ASN A 264 12.94 6.28 -4.14
C ASN A 264 12.35 6.07 -5.54
N VAL A 265 13.00 5.29 -6.42
CA VAL A 265 12.49 5.02 -7.78
C VAL A 265 11.18 4.24 -7.72
N VAL A 266 11.14 3.23 -6.84
CA VAL A 266 9.96 2.41 -6.58
C VAL A 266 8.82 3.26 -6.01
N ASN A 267 9.08 4.00 -4.93
CA ASN A 267 8.10 4.88 -4.29
C ASN A 267 7.51 5.87 -5.31
N LYS A 268 8.33 6.43 -6.18
CA LYS A 268 7.87 7.38 -7.19
C LYS A 268 7.02 6.73 -8.27
N ALA A 269 7.38 5.55 -8.76
CA ALA A 269 6.56 4.78 -9.71
C ALA A 269 5.18 4.45 -9.10
N ALA A 270 5.14 4.05 -7.83
CA ALA A 270 3.91 3.77 -7.10
C ALA A 270 3.03 5.04 -7.03
N ARG A 271 3.61 6.20 -6.65
CA ARG A 271 2.86 7.47 -6.62
C ARG A 271 2.36 7.92 -8.00
N ILE A 272 3.10 7.65 -9.06
CA ILE A 272 2.65 7.94 -10.43
C ILE A 272 1.46 7.06 -10.81
N THR A 273 1.50 5.77 -10.47
CA THR A 273 0.38 4.82 -10.70
C THR A 273 -0.89 5.28 -10.02
N ALA A 274 -0.79 5.81 -8.79
CA ALA A 274 -1.92 6.36 -8.05
C ALA A 274 -2.58 7.57 -8.74
N THR A 275 -1.90 8.24 -9.66
CA THR A 275 -2.48 9.36 -10.44
C THR A 275 -3.09 8.93 -11.77
N ALA A 276 -2.95 7.65 -12.14
CA ALA A 276 -3.51 7.09 -13.36
C ALA A 276 -5.00 6.76 -13.17
N GLY A 277 -5.80 7.07 -14.19
CA GLY A 277 -7.19 6.63 -14.31
C GLY A 277 -7.32 5.18 -14.76
N SER A 278 -8.56 4.68 -14.85
CA SER A 278 -8.84 3.35 -15.37
C SER A 278 -8.42 3.22 -16.84
N GLY A 279 -7.73 2.12 -17.18
CA GLY A 279 -7.16 1.89 -18.51
C GLY A 279 -6.02 2.84 -18.88
N GLU A 280 -5.59 3.72 -17.97
CA GLU A 280 -4.55 4.70 -18.25
C GLU A 280 -3.16 4.13 -17.96
N ILE A 281 -2.20 4.46 -18.83
CA ILE A 281 -0.78 4.27 -18.58
C ILE A 281 -0.18 5.65 -18.30
N ARG A 282 0.24 5.90 -17.06
CA ARG A 282 0.85 7.15 -16.64
C ARG A 282 2.37 6.99 -16.50
N VAL A 283 3.13 7.92 -17.05
CA VAL A 283 4.60 7.88 -16.98
C VAL A 283 5.17 9.18 -16.42
N SER A 284 6.32 9.09 -15.76
CA SER A 284 7.10 10.28 -15.38
C SER A 284 7.67 11.02 -16.59
N ASP A 285 7.94 12.31 -16.46
CA ASP A 285 8.63 13.08 -17.52
C ASP A 285 10.00 12.49 -17.88
N ILE A 286 10.75 11.96 -16.90
CA ILE A 286 12.03 11.29 -17.14
C ILE A 286 11.83 10.05 -18.02
N THR A 287 10.86 9.19 -17.69
CA THR A 287 10.53 8.01 -18.50
C THR A 287 10.18 8.40 -19.94
N ARG A 288 9.36 9.45 -20.12
CA ARG A 288 9.03 9.99 -21.45
C ARG A 288 10.27 10.49 -22.19
N ALA A 289 11.16 11.21 -21.50
CA ALA A 289 12.38 11.74 -22.09
C ALA A 289 13.33 10.62 -22.54
N MET A 290 13.42 9.52 -21.77
CA MET A 290 14.31 8.38 -22.04
C MET A 290 13.98 7.61 -23.31
N VAL A 291 12.71 7.55 -23.73
CA VAL A 291 12.33 6.92 -25.01
C VAL A 291 12.57 7.83 -26.22
N GLY A 292 12.57 9.16 -26.03
CA GLY A 292 12.75 10.13 -27.10
C GLY A 292 11.62 10.13 -28.15
N GLY A 293 11.64 11.13 -29.04
CA GLY A 293 10.55 11.39 -30.00
C GLY A 293 10.42 10.39 -31.16
N ALA A 294 11.43 9.56 -31.41
CA ALA A 294 11.44 8.57 -32.51
C ALA A 294 10.99 7.16 -32.08
N SER A 295 10.48 7.01 -30.86
CA SER A 295 10.16 5.71 -30.25
C SER A 295 8.88 5.05 -30.77
N GLY A 296 8.01 5.80 -31.44
CA GLY A 296 6.68 5.34 -31.87
C GLY A 296 5.61 5.44 -30.76
N PHE A 297 5.95 6.02 -29.61
CA PHE A 297 5.00 6.30 -28.54
C PHE A 297 4.49 7.73 -28.61
N ALA A 298 3.17 7.90 -28.43
CA ALA A 298 2.52 9.20 -28.31
C ALA A 298 2.14 9.48 -26.85
N PHE A 299 2.26 10.73 -26.43
CA PHE A 299 2.01 11.13 -25.05
C PHE A 299 1.10 12.35 -25.01
N SER A 300 0.22 12.37 -24.01
CA SER A 300 -0.63 13.53 -23.76
C SER A 300 0.18 14.74 -23.28
N ALA A 301 -0.49 15.90 -23.29
CA ALA A 301 0.06 17.13 -22.73
C ALA A 301 0.50 16.90 -21.26
N PRO A 302 1.61 17.53 -20.84
CA PRO A 302 2.13 17.37 -19.48
C PRO A 302 1.09 17.75 -18.44
N ARG A 303 0.98 16.92 -17.40
CA ARG A 303 0.20 17.21 -16.20
C ARG A 303 1.13 17.34 -15.01
N SER A 304 1.05 18.47 -14.31
CA SER A 304 1.70 18.67 -13.03
C SER A 304 0.88 18.02 -11.90
N ALA A 305 1.54 17.27 -11.03
CA ALA A 305 0.95 16.68 -9.84
C ALA A 305 1.92 16.71 -8.66
N ARG A 306 1.41 16.94 -7.45
CA ARG A 306 2.16 16.74 -6.21
C ARG A 306 2.11 15.27 -5.83
N LEU A 307 3.28 14.67 -5.60
CA LEU A 307 3.39 13.27 -5.21
C LEU A 307 3.73 13.20 -3.72
N LYS A 308 2.88 12.53 -2.93
CA LYS A 308 3.12 12.38 -1.48
C LYS A 308 4.50 11.76 -1.22
N GLY A 309 5.31 12.44 -0.41
CA GLY A 309 6.67 12.03 -0.06
C GLY A 309 7.76 12.54 -1.01
N PHE A 310 7.42 13.37 -1.99
CA PHE A 310 8.38 14.01 -2.89
C PHE A 310 8.19 15.53 -2.90
N ASP A 311 9.30 16.25 -2.94
CA ASP A 311 9.29 17.71 -2.96
C ASP A 311 8.93 18.27 -4.34
N GLY A 312 8.09 19.31 -4.31
CA GLY A 312 7.72 20.09 -5.49
C GLY A 312 6.64 19.44 -6.35
N ASP A 313 6.49 20.00 -7.54
CA ASP A 313 5.54 19.57 -8.55
C ASP A 313 6.24 18.62 -9.53
N HIS A 314 5.57 17.52 -9.85
CA HIS A 314 6.10 16.51 -10.76
C HIS A 314 5.28 16.43 -12.03
N VAL A 315 5.98 16.50 -13.16
CA VAL A 315 5.37 16.38 -14.47
C VAL A 315 5.20 14.90 -14.83
N THR A 316 4.01 14.57 -15.30
CA THR A 316 3.63 13.24 -15.76
C THR A 316 2.89 13.33 -17.10
N HIS A 317 2.87 12.23 -17.84
CA HIS A 317 2.24 12.12 -19.15
C HIS A 317 1.42 10.85 -19.23
N ALA A 318 0.26 10.90 -19.88
CA ALA A 318 -0.42 9.66 -20.26
C ALA A 318 0.24 9.14 -21.55
N LEU A 319 0.60 7.86 -21.58
CA LEU A 319 0.96 7.18 -22.81
C LEU A 319 -0.32 6.83 -23.57
N GLU A 320 -0.42 7.32 -24.80
CA GLU A 320 -1.55 7.03 -25.68
C GLU A 320 -1.42 5.62 -26.26
N TRP A 321 -2.48 4.84 -26.13
CA TRP A 321 -2.58 3.49 -26.66
C TRP A 321 -4.00 3.25 -27.17
N SER A 322 -4.16 2.29 -28.08
CA SER A 322 -5.46 1.86 -28.59
C SER A 322 -5.62 0.35 -28.44
N ALA A 323 -6.86 -0.05 -28.11
CA ALA A 323 -7.33 -1.42 -28.19
C ALA A 323 -7.34 -1.92 -29.65
#